data_AF-A0A970B2X3-F1
#
_entry.id   AF-A0A970B2X3-F1
#
_cell.length_a   1.000
_cell.length_b   1.000
_cell.length_c   1.000
_cell.angle_alpha   90.00
_cell.angle_beta   90.00
_cell.angle_gamma   90.00
#
_symmetry.space_group_name_H-M   'P 1'
#
loop_
_entity.id
_entity.type
_entity.pdbx_description
1 polymer ?
#
loop_
_entity_poly.entity_id
_entity_poly.type
_entity_poly.pdbx_seq_one_letter_code
_entity_poly.pdbx_strand_id
1 'polypeptide(L)'
;MLAAYLLGALPFGVILTKLTGAGDLRRIGSGNIGATNVLRTGRKGLAAATLLLDLLKGCAAVWLAYVVSPSDAPLAGAVAVLGHMYPVWLGFRGGK
;
A
#
# COMPACT_ATOMS: atom_id res chain seq x y z
N MET A 1 -6.47 -11.76 10.69
CA MET A 1 -7.24 -10.92 9.73
C MET A 1 -7.03 -9.43 9.94
N LEU A 2 -7.32 -8.87 11.12
CA LEU A 2 -7.12 -7.44 11.38
C LEU A 2 -5.69 -6.96 11.06
N ALA A 3 -4.67 -7.70 11.50
CA ALA A 3 -3.28 -7.37 11.19
C ALA A 3 -2.99 -7.33 9.68
N ALA A 4 -3.52 -8.29 8.91
CA ALA A 4 -3.37 -8.32 7.46
C ALA A 4 -4.01 -7.10 6.79
N TYR A 5 -5.21 -6.71 7.25
CA TYR A 5 -5.89 -5.49 6.79
C TYR A 5 -5.07 -4.24 7.11
N LEU A 6 -4.60 -4.09 8.36
CA LEU A 6 -3.84 -2.92 8.79
C LEU A 6 -2.50 -2.79 8.06
N LEU A 7 -1.80 -3.92 7.84
CA LEU A 7 -0.58 -3.97 7.02
C LEU A 7 -0.88 -3.57 5.57
N GLY A 8 -1.89 -4.17 4.95
CA GLY A 8 -2.31 -3.83 3.60
C GLY A 8 -2.74 -2.37 3.45
N ALA A 9 -3.34 -1.80 4.49
CA ALA A 9 -3.82 -0.43 4.50
C ALA A 9 -2.71 0.63 4.54
N LEU A 10 -1.45 0.27 4.80
CA LEU A 10 -0.35 1.24 4.84
C LEU A 10 -0.16 1.96 3.48
N PRO A 11 -0.34 3.28 3.40
CA PRO A 11 -0.34 4.00 2.13
C PRO A 11 1.08 4.47 1.76
N PHE A 12 1.96 3.56 1.36
CA PHE A 12 3.38 3.88 1.13
C PHE A 12 3.61 4.98 0.09
N GLY A 13 2.83 5.04 -0.98
CA GLY A 13 2.95 6.13 -1.95
C GLY A 13 2.71 7.51 -1.33
N VAL A 14 1.72 7.64 -0.43
CA VAL A 14 1.46 8.90 0.30
C VAL A 14 2.56 9.17 1.32
N ILE A 15 2.98 8.16 2.07
CA ILE A 15 4.03 8.29 3.10
C ILE A 15 5.33 8.77 2.44
N LEU A 16 5.79 8.09 1.40
CA LEU A 16 7.04 8.39 0.71
C LEU A 16 7.01 9.76 0.00
N THR A 17 5.91 10.11 -0.65
CA THR A 17 5.78 11.43 -1.32
C THR A 17 5.77 12.58 -0.33
N LYS A 18 5.09 12.42 0.81
CA LYS A 18 5.12 13.42 1.90
C LYS A 18 6.52 13.54 2.51
N LEU A 19 7.16 12.42 2.88
CA LEU A 19 8.49 12.43 3.52
C LEU A 19 9.59 13.02 2.64
N THR A 20 9.49 12.84 1.32
CA THR A 20 10.50 13.33 0.38
C THR A 20 10.19 14.71 -0.20
N GLY A 21 9.08 15.35 0.21
CA GLY A 21 8.67 16.66 -0.30
C GLY A 21 8.26 16.64 -1.78
N ALA A 22 7.73 15.51 -2.27
CA ALA A 22 7.27 15.37 -3.66
C ALA A 22 5.89 16.01 -3.92
N GLY A 23 5.29 16.65 -2.90
CA GLY A 23 3.97 17.29 -2.96
C GLY A 23 2.83 16.35 -2.56
N ASP A 24 1.60 16.86 -2.68
CA ASP A 24 0.40 16.06 -2.41
C ASP A 24 0.06 15.15 -3.60
N LEU A 25 0.34 13.85 -3.43
CA LEU A 25 0.11 12.83 -4.45
C LEU A 25 -1.33 12.79 -4.97
N ARG A 26 -2.32 13.19 -4.16
CA ARG A 26 -3.74 13.22 -4.58
C ARG A 26 -4.05 14.36 -5.55
N ARG A 27 -3.22 15.39 -5.61
CA ARG A 27 -3.33 16.52 -6.53
C ARG A 27 -2.53 16.33 -7.82
N ILE A 28 -1.77 15.24 -7.92
CA ILE A 28 -0.88 14.96 -9.05
C ILE A 28 -1.47 13.85 -9.91
N GLY A 29 -1.41 14.01 -11.23
CA GLY A 29 -1.79 12.98 -12.19
C GLY A 29 -3.23 12.50 -12.04
N SER A 30 -3.43 11.21 -11.79
CA SER A 30 -4.76 10.61 -11.64
C SER A 30 -5.32 10.70 -10.21
N GLY A 31 -4.58 11.30 -9.28
CA GLY A 31 -4.94 11.37 -7.85
C GLY A 31 -4.91 10.02 -7.10
N ASN A 32 -4.45 8.95 -7.75
CA ASN A 32 -4.28 7.63 -7.12
C ASN A 32 -3.02 7.65 -6.23
N ILE A 33 -2.97 6.81 -5.19
CA ILE A 33 -1.84 6.72 -4.27
C ILE A 33 -0.79 5.67 -4.66
N GLY A 34 -1.05 4.88 -5.71
CA GLY A 34 -0.15 3.83 -6.17
C GLY A 34 1.09 4.33 -6.91
N ALA A 35 2.05 3.41 -7.11
CA ALA A 35 3.37 3.69 -7.71
C ALA A 35 3.31 4.40 -9.08
N THR A 36 2.35 4.06 -9.94
CA THR A 36 2.18 4.72 -11.25
C THR A 36 1.91 6.21 -11.11
N ASN A 37 1.14 6.63 -10.09
CA ASN A 37 0.90 8.05 -9.88
C ASN A 37 2.09 8.72 -9.20
N VAL A 38 2.82 8.00 -8.33
CA VAL A 38 4.09 8.48 -7.78
C VAL A 38 5.09 8.74 -8.91
N LEU A 39 5.12 7.92 -9.95
CA LEU A 39 5.96 8.16 -11.12
C LEU A 39 5.64 9.49 -11.83
N ARG A 40 4.38 9.94 -11.78
CA ARG A 40 3.95 11.24 -12.35
C ARG A 40 4.44 12.45 -11.54
N THR A 41 5.02 12.25 -10.37
CA THR A 41 5.79 13.30 -9.66
C THR A 41 7.16 13.56 -10.29
N GLY A 42 7.56 12.76 -11.30
CA GLY A 42 8.89 12.79 -11.91
C GLY A 42 9.95 11.99 -11.15
N ARG A 43 9.63 11.45 -9.97
CA ARG A 43 10.59 10.74 -9.10
C ARG A 43 10.54 9.22 -9.31
N LYS A 44 11.29 8.74 -10.30
CA LYS A 44 11.36 7.30 -10.65
C LYS A 44 11.75 6.39 -9.47
N GLY A 45 12.77 6.77 -8.71
CA GLY A 45 13.20 6.01 -7.53
C GLY A 45 12.12 5.90 -6.45
N LEU A 46 11.34 6.97 -6.26
CA LEU A 46 10.23 6.99 -5.31
C LEU A 46 9.07 6.08 -5.74
N ALA A 47 8.80 6.04 -7.05
CA ALA A 47 7.80 5.15 -7.63
C ALA A 47 8.20 3.67 -7.46
N ALA A 48 9.48 3.35 -7.73
CA ALA A 48 10.02 2.01 -7.52
C ALA A 48 9.96 1.59 -6.04
N ALA A 49 10.35 2.48 -5.13
CA ALA A 49 10.25 2.23 -3.70
C ALA A 49 8.80 2.02 -3.24
N THR A 50 7.85 2.81 -3.76
CA THR A 50 6.43 2.64 -3.48
C THR A 50 5.93 1.26 -3.91
N LEU A 51 6.24 0.85 -5.14
CA LEU A 51 5.84 -0.46 -5.67
C LEU A 51 6.42 -1.61 -4.82
N LEU A 52 7.70 -1.51 -4.48
CA LEU A 52 8.37 -2.52 -3.66
C LEU A 52 7.74 -2.63 -2.27
N LEU A 53 7.51 -1.51 -1.58
CA LEU A 53 6.90 -1.52 -0.26
C LEU A 53 5.44 -1.98 -0.28
N ASP A 54 4.67 -1.61 -1.32
CA ASP A 54 3.30 -2.05 -1.48
C ASP A 54 3.20 -3.56 -1.76
N LEU A 55 4.16 -4.14 -2.46
CA LEU A 55 4.29 -5.59 -2.61
C LEU A 55 4.69 -6.24 -1.27
N LEU A 56 5.70 -5.69 -0.59
CA LEU A 56 6.24 -6.24 0.65
C LEU A 56 5.20 -6.27 1.78
N LYS A 57 4.32 -5.27 1.92
CA LYS A 57 3.25 -5.35 2.94
C LYS A 57 2.27 -6.49 2.68
N GLY A 58 1.98 -6.80 1.41
CA GLY A 58 1.15 -7.95 1.03
C GLY A 58 1.84 -9.26 1.39
N CYS A 59 3.12 -9.40 1.02
CA CYS A 59 3.94 -10.55 1.40
C CYS A 59 4.03 -10.71 2.92
N ALA A 60 4.26 -9.63 3.66
CA ALA A 60 4.32 -9.64 5.12
C ALA A 60 3.00 -10.06 5.75
N ALA A 61 1.85 -9.61 5.22
CA ALA A 61 0.54 -10.02 5.71
C ALA A 61 0.28 -11.52 5.51
N VAL A 62 0.64 -12.08 4.35
CA VAL A 62 0.52 -13.52 4.06
C VAL A 62 1.48 -14.32 4.93
N TRP A 63 2.75 -13.89 5.03
CA TRP A 63 3.75 -14.58 5.83
C TRP A 63 3.39 -14.62 7.32
N LEU A 64 2.95 -13.49 7.88
CA LEU A 64 2.51 -13.43 9.27
C LEU A 64 1.31 -14.34 9.52
N ALA A 65 0.35 -14.37 8.60
CA ALA A 65 -0.78 -15.29 8.70
C ALA A 65 -0.32 -16.75 8.59
N TYR A 66 0.60 -17.07 7.68
CA TYR A 66 1.13 -18.42 7.51
C TYR A 66 1.81 -18.95 8.78
N VAL A 67 2.58 -18.11 9.48
CA VAL A 67 3.26 -18.49 10.73
C VAL A 67 2.27 -18.76 11.87
N VAL A 68 1.15 -18.03 11.92
CA VAL A 68 0.16 -18.16 13.00
C VAL A 68 -0.91 -19.22 12.71
N SER A 69 -1.37 -19.27 11.46
CA SER A 69 -2.46 -20.12 10.97
C SER A 69 -2.31 -20.32 9.45
N PRO A 70 -1.58 -21.38 9.01
CA PRO A 70 -1.31 -21.63 7.59
C PRO A 70 -2.54 -21.68 6.69
N SER A 71 -3.67 -22.20 7.20
CA SER A 71 -4.95 -22.27 6.48
C SER A 71 -5.51 -20.89 6.11
N ASP A 72 -5.15 -19.87 6.88
CA ASP A 72 -5.69 -18.52 6.74
C ASP A 72 -4.84 -17.62 5.83
N ALA A 73 -3.66 -18.08 5.42
CA ALA A 73 -2.72 -17.29 4.62
C ALA A 73 -3.30 -16.77 3.28
N PRO A 74 -4.06 -17.57 2.50
CA PRO A 74 -4.71 -17.07 1.29
C PRO A 74 -5.73 -15.96 1.59
N LEU A 75 -6.53 -16.15 2.65
CA LEU A 75 -7.52 -15.16 3.08
C LEU A 75 -6.84 -13.87 3.56
N ALA A 76 -5.73 -13.98 4.29
CA ALA A 76 -4.96 -12.83 4.72
C ALA A 76 -4.42 -12.01 3.54
N GLY A 77 -4.01 -12.65 2.44
CA GLY A 77 -3.63 -11.97 1.20
C GLY A 77 -4.77 -11.15 0.62
N ALA A 78 -5.97 -11.74 0.51
CA ALA A 78 -7.16 -11.02 0.04
C ALA A 78 -7.52 -9.85 0.97
N VAL A 79 -7.44 -10.04 2.29
CA VAL A 79 -7.69 -8.99 3.28
C VAL A 79 -6.65 -7.86 3.20
N ALA A 80 -5.39 -8.18 2.91
CA ALA A 80 -4.35 -7.16 2.69
C ALA A 80 -4.61 -6.33 1.42
N VAL A 81 -5.08 -6.96 0.34
CA VAL A 81 -5.53 -6.25 -0.88
C VAL A 81 -6.70 -5.33 -0.56
N LEU A 82 -7.69 -5.80 0.21
CA LEU A 82 -8.80 -4.95 0.68
C LEU A 82 -8.30 -3.76 1.50
N GLY A 83 -7.30 -3.97 2.35
CA GLY A 83 -6.61 -2.89 3.06
C GLY A 83 -5.99 -1.87 2.10
N HIS A 84 -5.29 -2.32 1.07
CA HIS A 84 -4.66 -1.45 0.06
C HIS A 84 -5.69 -0.59 -0.69
N MET A 85 -6.84 -1.18 -1.05
CA MET A 85 -7.92 -0.50 -1.78
C MET A 85 -8.73 0.43 -0.87
N TYR A 86 -8.99 0.01 0.37
CA TYR A 86 -9.82 0.72 1.35
C TYR A 86 -9.09 0.96 2.68
N PRO A 87 -8.00 1.75 2.68
CA PRO A 87 -7.21 2.00 3.86
C PRO A 87 -7.93 2.93 4.83
N VAL A 88 -8.04 2.48 6.09
CA VAL A 88 -8.70 3.24 7.17
C VAL A 88 -8.08 4.63 7.37
N TRP A 89 -6.76 4.76 7.19
CA TRP A 89 -6.01 6.01 7.39
C TRP A 89 -6.37 7.12 6.39
N LEU A 90 -6.97 6.76 5.26
CA LEU A 90 -7.26 7.69 4.16
C LEU A 90 -8.77 7.82 3.89
N GLY A 91 -9.60 7.52 4.90
CA GLY A 91 -11.05 7.52 4.77
C GLY A 91 -11.52 6.56 3.69
N PHE A 92 -10.93 5.35 3.65
CA PHE A 92 -11.27 4.26 2.74
C PHE A 92 -11.11 4.58 1.25
N ARG A 93 -10.23 5.55 0.92
CA ARG A 93 -9.88 5.91 -0.45
C ARG A 93 -8.42 5.58 -0.70
N GLY A 94 -8.17 4.37 -1.17
CA GLY A 94 -6.84 3.80 -1.33
C GLY A 94 -6.33 3.72 -2.76
N GLY A 95 -5.43 2.76 -2.94
CA GLY A 95 -4.81 2.46 -4.21
C GLY A 95 -5.61 1.46 -5.04
N LYS A 96 -5.00 1.01 -6.14
CA LYS A 96 -5.51 -0.05 -7.00
C LYS A 96 -4.45 -1.13 -7.10
#